data_AF-A0A2N6VMN1-F1
#
_entry.id   AF-A0A2N6VMN1-F1
#
_cell.length_a   1.000
_cell.length_b   1.000
_cell.length_c   1.000
_cell.angle_alpha   90.00
_cell.angle_beta   90.00
_cell.angle_gamma   90.00
#
_symmetry.space_group_name_H-M   'P 1'
#
loop_
_entity.id
_entity.type
_entity.pdbx_description
1 polymer ?
#
loop_
_entity_poly.entity_id
_entity_poly.type
_entity_poly.pdbx_seq_one_letter_code
_entity_poly.pdbx_strand_id
1 'polypeptide(L)' 'MESKEIMRVDLRDETGATTAEYAITTLAACGFAALLVVLLKSEPINNILLNLMQTALGMGQ' A
#
# COMPACT_ATOMS: atom_id res chain seq x y z
N MET A 1 -4.07 25.55 -43.04
CA MET A 1 -2.80 24.98 -42.56
C MET A 1 -2.78 25.23 -41.06
N GLU A 2 -3.36 24.31 -40.29
CA GLU A 2 -3.38 24.43 -38.82
C GLU A 2 -1.97 24.21 -38.28
N SER A 3 -1.39 25.27 -37.72
CA SER A 3 -0.16 25.20 -36.96
C SER A 3 -0.47 24.47 -35.66
N LYS A 4 -0.18 23.17 -35.62
CA LYS A 4 -0.30 22.34 -34.42
C LYS A 4 0.77 22.81 -33.44
N GLU A 5 0.37 23.58 -32.43
CA GLU A 5 1.27 24.06 -31.40
C GLU A 5 1.81 22.85 -30.62
N ILE A 6 3.12 22.59 -30.73
CA ILE A 6 3.76 21.51 -29.98
C ILE A 6 3.96 22.01 -28.57
N MET A 7 3.11 21.54 -27.66
CA MET A 7 3.20 21.82 -26.24
C MET A 7 4.56 21.31 -25.71
N ARG A 8 5.44 22.23 -25.33
CA ARG A 8 6.74 21.91 -24.73
C ARG A 8 6.51 21.63 -23.24
N VAL A 9 6.78 20.41 -22.81
CA VAL A 9 6.75 20.03 -21.40
C VAL A 9 7.99 20.62 -20.72
N ASP A 10 7.78 21.45 -19.70
CA ASP A 10 8.86 21.93 -18.83
C ASP A 10 9.14 20.87 -17.76
N LEU A 11 10.28 20.17 -17.89
CA LEU A 11 10.69 19.14 -16.93
C LEU A 11 11.11 19.71 -15.57
N ARG A 12 11.15 21.04 -15.42
CA ARG A 12 11.48 21.73 -14.15
C ARG A 12 10.24 22.20 -13.40
N ASP A 13 9.05 21.93 -13.92
CA ASP A 13 7.79 22.28 -13.26
C ASP A 13 7.53 21.33 -12.08
N GLU A 14 7.61 21.87 -10.86
CA GLU A 14 7.36 21.11 -9.62
C GLU A 14 5.93 21.29 -9.08
N THR A 15 5.07 22.03 -9.79
CA THR A 15 3.71 22.38 -9.31
C THR A 15 2.85 21.15 -8.95
N GLY A 16 3.16 19.97 -9.52
CA GLY A 16 2.52 18.69 -9.20
C GLY A 16 3.38 17.67 -8.44
N ALA A 17 4.66 17.96 -8.21
CA ALA A 17 5.62 16.99 -7.67
C ALA A 17 5.23 16.53 -6.26
N THR A 18 4.87 17.48 -5.38
CA THR A 18 4.47 17.18 -4.00
C THR A 18 3.21 16.31 -3.92
N THR A 19 2.17 16.60 -4.70
CA THR A 19 0.95 15.77 -4.73
C THR A 19 1.24 14.36 -5.28
N ALA A 20 2.10 14.25 -6.29
CA ALA A 20 2.53 12.97 -6.83
C ALA A 20 3.32 12.15 -5.79
N GLU A 21 4.20 12.79 -5.02
CA GLU A 21 4.97 12.14 -3.95
C GLU A 21 4.05 11.54 -2.88
N TYR A 22 3.07 12.31 -2.38
CA TYR A 22 2.11 11.80 -1.40
C TYR A 22 1.28 10.63 -1.95
N ALA A 23 0.87 10.72 -3.22
CA ALA A 23 0.11 9.65 -3.88
C ALA A 23 0.94 8.36 -3.99
N ILE A 24 2.20 8.46 -4.44
CA ILE A 24 3.11 7.31 -4.58
C ILE A 24 3.47 6.74 -3.22
N THR A 25 3.72 7.57 -2.21
CA THR A 25 4.01 7.13 -0.83
C THR A 25 2.84 6.33 -0.26
N THR A 26 1.62 6.84 -0.45
CA THR A 26 0.40 6.14 -0.02
C THR A 26 0.25 4.82 -0.76
N LEU A 27 0.44 4.81 -2.08
CA LEU A 27 0.38 3.60 -2.90
C LEU A 27 1.39 2.54 -2.45
N ALA A 28 2.63 2.95 -2.15
CA ALA A 28 3.66 2.06 -1.63
C ALA A 28 3.27 1.46 -0.28
N ALA A 29 2.74 2.28 0.64
CA ALA A 29 2.24 1.80 1.93
C ALA A 29 1.07 0.82 1.77
N CYS A 30 0.12 1.10 0.87
CA CYS A 30 -0.98 0.18 0.55
C CYS A 30 -0.47 -1.15 -0.02
N GLY A 31 0.53 -1.13 -0.90
CA GLY A 31 1.16 -2.33 -1.44
C GLY A 31 1.79 -3.19 -0.33
N PHE A 32 2.51 -2.56 0.60
CA PHE A 32 3.06 -3.26 1.76
C PHE A 32 1.96 -3.84 2.66
N ALA A 33 0.89 -3.10 2.93
CA ALA A 33 -0.25 -3.58 3.70
C ALA A 33 -0.92 -4.81 3.04
N ALA A 34 -1.04 -4.82 1.71
CA ALA A 34 -1.57 -5.97 0.98
C ALA A 34 -0.71 -7.23 1.20
N LEU A 35 0.63 -7.10 1.21
CA LEU A 35 1.52 -8.23 1.54
C LEU A 35 1.29 -8.74 2.97
N LEU A 36 1.13 -7.83 3.95
CA LEU A 36 0.81 -8.21 5.33
C LEU A 36 -0.52 -8.96 5.42
N VAL A 37 -1.54 -8.52 4.66
CA VAL A 37 -2.83 -9.22 4.61
C VAL A 37 -2.67 -10.64 4.08
N VAL A 38 -1.88 -10.84 3.02
CA VAL A 38 -1.60 -12.19 2.48
C VAL A 38 -0.89 -13.05 3.53
N LEU A 39 0.10 -12.48 4.24
CA LEU A 39 0.80 -13.17 5.32
C LEU A 39 -0.14 -13.56 6.47
N LEU A 40 -1.03 -12.65 6.89
CA LEU A 40 -2.02 -12.91 7.94
C LEU A 40 -3.02 -14.01 7.55
N LYS A 41 -3.33 -14.12 6.26
CA LYS A 41 -4.22 -15.17 5.73
C LYS A 41 -3.53 -16.53 5.59
N SER A 42 -2.23 -16.62 5.81
CA SER A 42 -1.52 -17.90 5.77
C SER A 42 -1.90 -18.80 6.94
N GLU A 43 -1.91 -20.10 6.70
CA GLU A 43 -2.28 -21.11 7.70
C GLU A 43 -1.41 -21.06 8.97
N PRO A 44 -0.06 -20.93 8.90
CA PRO A 44 0.77 -20.85 10.09
C PRO A 44 0.43 -19.66 10.99
N ILE A 45 0.22 -18.47 10.38
CA ILE A 45 -0.07 -17.25 11.14
C ILE A 45 -1.47 -17.30 11.74
N ASN A 46 -2.46 -17.79 10.98
CA ASN A 46 -3.81 -17.96 11.48
C ASN A 46 -3.84 -18.90 12.71
N ASN A 47 -3.13 -20.02 12.63
CA ASN A 47 -3.03 -20.96 13.76
C ASN A 47 -2.38 -20.33 15.00
N ILE A 48 -1.34 -19.52 14.83
CA ILE A 48 -0.72 -18.79 15.95
C ILE A 48 -1.74 -17.83 16.59
N LEU A 49 -2.46 -17.06 15.78
CA LEU A 49 -3.46 -16.09 16.27
C LEU A 49 -4.64 -16.80 16.96
N LEU A 50 -5.13 -17.91 16.41
CA LEU A 50 -6.19 -18.72 17.00
C LEU A 50 -5.76 -19.28 18.37
N ASN A 51 -4.56 -19.84 18.47
CA ASN A 51 -4.03 -20.32 19.74
C ASN A 51 -3.91 -19.17 20.75
N LEU A 52 -3.37 -18.02 20.34
CA LEU A 52 -3.25 -16.85 21.21
C LEU A 52 -4.63 -16.39 21.73
N MET A 53 -5.64 -16.35 20.86
CA MET A 53 -7.02 -16.01 21.27
C MET A 53 -7.62 -17.07 22.21
N GLN A 54 -7.42 -18.36 21.93
CA GLN A 54 -7.90 -19.44 22.79
C GLN A 54 -7.28 -19.36 24.19
N THR A 55 -5.97 -19.12 24.28
CA THR A 55 -5.29 -18.90 25.56
C THR A 55 -5.83 -17.66 26.27
N ALA A 56 -6.00 -16.54 25.56
CA ALA A 56 -6.52 -15.30 26.16
C ALA A 56 -7.96 -15.45 26.68
N LEU A 57 -8.77 -16.33 26.07
CA LEU A 57 -10.15 -16.61 26.46
C LEU A 57 -10.28 -17.76 27.49
N GLY A 58 -9.17 -18.37 27.93
CA GLY A 58 -9.21 -19.52 28.86
C GLY A 58 -9.75 -20.80 28.24
N MET A 59 -9.81 -20.87 26.91
CA MET A 59 -10.23 -22.05 26.12
C MET A 59 -9.03 -22.88 25.66
N GLY A 60 -7.82 -22.33 25.71
CA GLY A 60 -6.58 -23.05 25.43
C GLY A 60 -6.31 -24.09 26.52
N GLN A 61 -5.92 -25.29 26.11
CA GLN A 61 -5.45 -26.35 27.01
C GLN A 61 -4.22 -25.89 27.82
#